data_AF-A0A6H9RTV4-F1
#
_entry.id   AF-A0A6H9RTV4-F1
#
_cell.length_a   1.000
_cell.length_b   1.000
_cell.length_c   1.000
_cell.angle_alpha   90.00
_cell.angle_beta   90.00
_cell.angle_gamma   90.00
#
_symmetry.space_group_name_H-M   'P 1'
#
loop_
_entity.id
_entity.type
_entity.pdbx_description
1 polymer ?
#
loop_
_entity_poly.entity_id
_entity_poly.type
_entity_poly.pdbx_seq_one_letter_code
_entity_poly.pdbx_strand_id
1 'polypeptide(L)' 'NIIVRASQRTIDFTSDTTTSIRDSKIVREAHDDAASFVASNGEIRGAHLEAAFDTLRTRVPEARDASDQVLAEAILAL' A
#
# COMPACT_ATOMS: atom_id res chain seq x y z
N ASN A 1 -1.89 37.07 -38.57
CA ASN A 1 -2.44 35.71 -38.72
C ASN A 1 -1.57 34.74 -37.92
N ILE A 2 -1.83 34.61 -36.62
CA ILE A 2 -1.06 33.74 -35.70
C ILE A 2 -1.70 32.36 -35.74
N ILE A 3 -0.98 31.40 -36.31
CA ILE A 3 -1.42 30.02 -36.41
C ILE A 3 -1.18 29.39 -35.02
N VAL A 4 -2.24 29.30 -34.23
CA VAL A 4 -2.30 28.53 -32.98
C VAL A 4 -2.17 27.04 -33.31
N ARG A 5 -0.93 26.53 -33.32
CA ARG A 5 -0.66 25.09 -33.43
C ARG A 5 -0.63 24.53 -32.03
N ALA A 6 -1.66 23.76 -31.73
CA ALA A 6 -1.96 23.16 -30.45
C ALA A 6 -0.79 22.35 -29.87
N SER A 7 -0.53 22.56 -28.59
CA SER A 7 -0.49 21.51 -27.57
C SER A 7 0.15 20.18 -28.00
N GLN A 8 1.47 20.15 -28.16
CA GLN A 8 2.27 18.92 -28.07
C GLN A 8 3.42 19.07 -27.07
N ARG A 9 3.15 19.74 -25.96
CA ARG A 9 3.85 19.39 -24.72
C ARG A 9 3.19 18.12 -24.22
N THR A 10 3.62 16.98 -24.75
CA THR A 10 3.59 15.75 -23.98
C THR A 10 4.36 16.07 -22.72
N ILE A 11 3.61 16.30 -21.65
CA ILE A 11 4.17 16.43 -20.31
C ILE A 11 4.54 15.00 -19.95
N ASP A 12 5.68 14.53 -20.47
CA ASP A 12 6.40 13.35 -19.96
C ASP A 12 7.05 13.69 -18.59
N PHE A 13 6.33 14.45 -17.77
CA PHE A 13 6.74 14.83 -16.44
C PHE A 13 5.69 14.26 -15.50
N THR A 14 5.84 12.98 -15.15
CA THR A 14 5.44 12.33 -13.90
C THR A 14 5.19 10.82 -14.09
N SER A 15 6.14 10.07 -14.64
CA SER A 15 6.08 8.60 -14.63
C SER A 15 7.03 7.97 -13.60
N ASP A 16 8.12 8.64 -13.24
CA ASP A 16 9.07 8.13 -12.24
C ASP A 16 8.77 8.58 -10.80
N THR A 17 8.22 9.78 -10.59
CA THR A 17 7.90 10.26 -9.23
C THR A 17 6.56 9.73 -8.71
N THR A 18 5.58 9.51 -9.59
CA THR A 18 4.24 9.05 -9.17
C THR A 18 4.27 7.62 -8.65
N THR A 19 5.06 6.74 -9.28
CA THR A 19 5.19 5.34 -8.85
C THR A 19 5.75 5.25 -7.43
N SER A 20 6.85 5.95 -7.14
CA SER A 20 7.48 5.90 -5.81
C SER A 20 6.61 6.52 -4.70
N ILE A 21 5.90 7.62 -4.98
CA ILE A 21 4.96 8.22 -4.02
C ILE A 21 3.74 7.33 -3.81
N ARG A 22 3.23 6.67 -4.86
CA ARG A 22 2.09 5.78 -4.77
C ARG A 22 2.45 4.50 -4.00
N ASP A 23 3.62 3.91 -4.25
CA ASP A 23 4.12 2.77 -3.48
C ASP A 23 4.27 3.13 -2.00
N SER A 24 4.88 4.28 -1.71
CA SER A 24 5.03 4.77 -0.33
C SER A 24 3.69 5.02 0.36
N LYS A 25 2.68 5.48 -0.41
CA LYS A 25 1.31 5.70 0.10
C LYS A 25 0.64 4.37 0.41
N ILE A 26 0.75 3.38 -0.47
CA ILE A 26 0.19 2.03 -0.27
C ILE A 26 0.80 1.34 0.96
N VAL A 27 2.12 1.44 1.14
CA VAL A 27 2.81 0.90 2.33
C VAL A 27 2.34 1.60 3.60
N ARG A 28 2.23 2.95 3.56
CA ARG A 28 1.71 3.73 4.70
C ARG A 28 0.25 3.39 5.00
N GLU A 29 -0.58 3.22 3.99
CA GLU A 29 -2.00 2.87 4.12
C GLU A 29 -2.17 1.46 4.70
N ALA A 30 -1.36 0.49 4.27
CA ALA A 30 -1.33 -0.84 4.88
C ALA A 30 -0.86 -0.82 6.34
N HIS A 31 0.10 0.05 6.67
CA HIS A 31 0.59 0.25 8.04
C HIS A 31 -0.47 0.89 8.95
N ASP A 32 -1.17 1.91 8.45
CA ASP A 32 -2.25 2.58 9.19
C ASP A 32 -3.44 1.63 9.42
N ASP A 33 -3.80 0.83 8.41
CA ASP A 33 -4.81 -0.23 8.55
C ASP A 33 -4.37 -1.30 9.56
N ALA A 34 -3.08 -1.70 9.56
CA ALA A 34 -2.52 -2.64 10.54
C ALA A 34 -2.57 -2.07 11.97
N ALA A 35 -2.24 -0.78 12.14
CA ALA A 35 -2.33 -0.09 13.43
C ALA A 35 -3.77 -0.09 13.96
N SER A 36 -4.75 0.19 13.10
CA SER A 36 -6.16 0.19 13.44
C SER A 36 -6.67 -1.21 13.81
N PHE A 37 -6.20 -2.24 13.10
CA PHE A 37 -6.49 -3.65 13.42
C PHE A 37 -5.93 -4.03 14.80
N VAL A 38 -4.64 -3.77 15.08
CA VAL A 38 -4.02 -4.08 16.38
C VAL A 38 -4.69 -3.31 17.51
N ALA A 39 -4.94 -2.01 17.31
CA ALA A 39 -5.61 -1.16 18.29
C ALA A 39 -7.04 -1.63 18.62
N SER A 40 -7.71 -2.24 17.65
CA SER A 40 -9.07 -2.78 17.79
C SER A 40 -9.09 -4.30 18.03
N ASN A 41 -7.95 -4.94 18.35
CA ASN A 41 -7.83 -6.39 18.51
C ASN A 41 -8.46 -7.22 17.37
N GLY A 42 -8.32 -6.74 16.14
CA GLY A 42 -8.80 -7.41 14.94
C GLY A 42 -10.23 -7.12 14.52
N GLU A 43 -10.91 -6.16 15.16
CA GLU A 43 -12.25 -5.72 14.75
C GLU A 43 -12.25 -4.93 13.43
N ILE A 44 -11.18 -4.19 13.13
CA ILE A 44 -11.09 -3.35 11.92
C ILE A 44 -10.15 -3.98 10.91
N ARG A 45 -10.71 -4.54 9.83
CA ARG A 45 -9.95 -5.10 8.70
C ARG A 45 -9.96 -4.12 7.52
N GLY A 46 -8.85 -3.44 7.32
CA GLY A 46 -8.65 -2.55 6.18
C GLY A 46 -8.35 -3.32 4.88
N ALA A 47 -8.73 -2.76 3.74
CA ALA A 47 -8.51 -3.41 2.44
C ALA A 47 -7.02 -3.54 2.10
N HIS A 48 -6.18 -2.59 2.54
CA HIS A 48 -4.73 -2.67 2.34
C HIS A 48 -4.10 -3.69 3.27
N LEU A 49 -4.60 -3.79 4.52
CA LEU A 49 -4.17 -4.81 5.46
C LEU A 49 -4.48 -6.24 4.97
N GLU A 50 -5.68 -6.48 4.44
CA GLU A 50 -6.05 -7.80 3.93
C GLU A 50 -5.19 -8.17 2.71
N ALA A 51 -4.91 -7.22 1.81
CA ALA A 51 -3.99 -7.44 0.70
C ALA A 51 -2.54 -7.73 1.18
N ALA A 52 -2.10 -7.06 2.25
CA ALA A 52 -0.82 -7.32 2.88
C ALA A 52 -0.75 -8.71 3.51
N PHE A 53 -1.82 -9.17 4.18
CA PHE A 53 -1.91 -10.52 4.73
C PHE A 53 -1.90 -11.60 3.64
N ASP A 54 -2.64 -11.40 2.55
CA ASP A 54 -2.62 -12.33 1.41
C ASP A 54 -1.21 -12.43 0.80
N THR A 55 -0.56 -11.27 0.64
CA THR A 55 0.82 -11.20 0.15
C THR A 55 1.80 -11.89 1.11
N LEU A 56 1.67 -11.66 2.42
CA LEU A 56 2.50 -12.28 3.44
C LEU A 56 2.30 -13.79 3.47
N ARG A 57 1.06 -14.29 3.49
CA ARG A 57 0.75 -15.72 3.45
C ARG A 57 1.22 -16.40 2.18
N THR A 58 1.29 -15.66 1.07
CA THR A 58 1.80 -16.17 -0.20
C THR A 58 3.32 -16.21 -0.24
N ARG A 59 4.00 -15.20 0.30
CA ARG A 59 5.46 -15.05 0.22
C ARG A 59 6.21 -15.67 1.40
N VAL A 60 5.59 -15.70 2.58
CA VAL A 60 6.18 -16.13 3.84
C VAL A 60 5.39 -17.35 4.34
N PRO A 61 6.00 -18.56 4.31
CA PRO A 61 5.34 -19.77 4.82
C PRO A 61 4.95 -19.66 6.29
N GLU A 62 5.77 -18.97 7.08
CA GLU A 62 5.61 -18.74 8.52
C GLU A 62 4.36 -17.91 8.83
N ALA A 63 3.99 -17.01 7.91
CA ALA A 63 2.78 -16.20 7.99
C ALA A 63 1.50 -17.02 7.78
N ARG A 64 1.57 -18.22 7.20
CA ARG A 64 0.38 -19.05 6.94
C ARG A 64 -0.23 -19.59 8.23
N ASP A 65 0.61 -20.03 9.15
CA ASP A 65 0.21 -20.54 10.47
C ASP A 65 0.17 -19.45 11.54
N ALA A 66 0.65 -18.24 11.24
CA ALA A 66 0.57 -17.11 12.16
C ALA A 66 -0.88 -16.58 12.29
N SER A 67 -1.22 -16.15 13.50
CA SER A 67 -2.50 -15.47 13.75
C SER A 67 -2.53 -14.10 13.09
N ASP A 68 -3.72 -13.64 12.67
CA ASP A 68 -3.91 -12.31 12.05
C ASP A 68 -3.34 -11.18 12.93
N GLN A 69 -3.42 -11.31 14.26
CA GLN A 69 -2.81 -10.40 15.24
C GLN A 69 -1.30 -10.29 15.07
N VAL A 70 -0.59 -11.43 15.03
CA VAL A 70 0.87 -11.50 14.90
C VAL A 70 1.31 -10.94 13.55
N LEU A 71 0.53 -11.20 12.49
CA LEU A 71 0.78 -10.64 11.17
C LEU A 71 0.62 -9.12 11.16
N ALA A 72 -0.41 -8.60 11.82
CA ALA A 72 -0.66 -7.16 11.90
C ALA A 72 0.48 -6.46 12.66
N GLU A 73 0.92 -7.04 13.78
CA GLU A 73 2.06 -6.53 14.56
C GLU A 73 3.37 -6.57 13.75
N ALA A 74 3.59 -7.62 12.96
CA ALA A 74 4.76 -7.72 12.09
C ALA A 74 4.75 -6.64 10.98
N ILE A 75 3.59 -6.34 10.39
CA ILE A 75 3.42 -5.24 9.43
C ILE A 75 3.65 -3.88 10.10
N LEU A 76 3.18 -3.71 11.33
CA LEU A 76 3.36 -2.47 12.10
C LEU A 76 4.84 -2.22 12.46
N ALA A 77 5.62 -3.29 12.63
CA ALA A 77 7.03 -3.24 13.01
C ALA A 77 8.01 -3.08 11.82
N LEU A 78 7.52 -3.16 10.58
CA LEU A 78 8.27 -2.90 9.33
C LEU A 78 8.47 -1.40 9.08
#